data_AF-A0A452XK56-F1
#
_entry.id   AF-A0A452XK56-F1
#
_cell.length_a   1.000
_cell.length_b   1.000
_cell.length_c   1.000
_cell.angle_alpha   90.00
_cell.angle_beta   90.00
_cell.angle_gamma   90.00
#
_symmetry.space_group_name_H-M   'P 1'
#
loop_
_entity.id
_entity.type
_entity.pdbx_description
1 polymer ?
#
loop_
_entity_poly.entity_id
_entity_poly.type
_entity_poly.pdbx_seq_one_letter_code
_entity_poly.pdbx_strand_id
1 'polypeptide(L)'
;GKSLKYLALSWCNLGIEDPLQLLASHLPDLTYLSLNRVSSAGILVLSAGCFPKLKTLVLKRMPNVKQLEIKKGAIPAIDGIYIVSLSKLNMVPHGIESLETLKKLWMLDLHKDFKAQWNLNQMHNKMKDVPELRV
;
A
#
# COMPACT_ATOMS: atom_id res chain seq x y z
N GLY A 1 9.01 4.31 -20.03
CA GLY A 1 9.46 2.92 -20.18
C GLY A 1 8.28 2.01 -20.40
N LYS A 2 7.97 1.65 -21.65
CA LYS A 2 6.78 0.83 -22.02
C LYS A 2 6.91 -0.68 -21.67
N SER A 3 7.72 -1.02 -20.67
CA SER A 3 8.08 -2.42 -20.38
C SER A 3 8.58 -2.66 -18.95
N LEU A 4 8.63 -1.64 -18.09
CA LEU A 4 9.11 -1.83 -16.73
C LEU A 4 8.05 -2.55 -15.89
N LYS A 5 8.33 -3.81 -15.54
CA LYS A 5 7.46 -4.67 -14.73
C LYS A 5 7.80 -4.64 -13.24
N TYR A 6 9.06 -4.34 -12.91
CA TYR A 6 9.57 -4.38 -11.53
C TYR A 6 10.27 -3.06 -11.22
N LEU A 7 9.87 -2.42 -10.14
CA LEU A 7 10.52 -1.23 -9.61
C LEU A 7 10.69 -1.38 -8.10
N ALA A 8 11.93 -1.21 -7.65
CA ALA A 8 12.25 -1.12 -6.23
C ALA A 8 13.06 0.16 -6.00
N LEU A 9 12.51 1.09 -5.22
CA LEU A 9 13.19 2.31 -4.81
C LEU A 9 13.55 2.19 -3.33
N SER A 10 14.81 2.48 -3.02
CA SER A 10 15.30 2.49 -1.64
C SER A 10 16.09 3.74 -1.36
N TRP A 11 15.90 4.31 -0.16
CA TRP A 11 16.64 5.50 0.29
C TRP A 11 16.50 6.72 -0.61
N CYS A 12 15.33 6.88 -1.26
CA CYS A 12 15.01 8.06 -2.04
C CYS A 12 14.36 9.15 -1.17
N ASN A 13 14.60 10.41 -1.50
CA ASN A 13 13.89 11.53 -0.90
C ASN A 13 13.03 12.22 -1.96
N LEU A 14 11.71 12.04 -1.85
CA LEU A 14 10.71 12.69 -2.69
C LEU A 14 10.06 13.88 -1.99
N GLY A 15 10.58 14.28 -0.82
CA GLY A 15 10.11 15.44 -0.07
C GLY A 15 8.64 15.32 0.31
N ILE A 16 7.82 16.20 -0.25
CA ILE A 16 6.37 16.28 0.01
C ILE A 16 5.52 15.55 -1.03
N GLU A 17 6.16 14.92 -2.02
CA GLU A 17 5.45 14.26 -3.11
C GLU A 17 4.89 12.89 -2.71
N ASP A 18 3.77 12.51 -3.32
CA ASP A 18 3.20 11.17 -3.21
C ASP A 18 3.83 10.25 -4.28
N PRO A 19 4.70 9.29 -3.90
CA PRO A 19 5.33 8.37 -4.86
C PRO A 19 4.33 7.55 -5.66
N LEU A 20 3.16 7.20 -5.09
CA LEU A 20 2.20 6.37 -5.80
C LEU A 20 1.52 7.14 -6.93
N GLN A 21 1.17 8.41 -6.69
CA GLN A 21 0.62 9.29 -7.72
C GLN A 21 1.66 9.62 -8.80
N LEU A 22 2.88 9.96 -8.39
CA LEU A 22 3.97 10.26 -9.33
C LEU A 22 4.25 9.09 -10.28
N LEU A 23 4.26 7.86 -9.77
CA LEU A 23 4.65 6.69 -10.58
C LEU A 23 3.51 6.12 -11.43
N ALA A 24 2.25 6.29 -11.01
CA ALA A 24 1.09 5.62 -11.60
C ALA A 24 0.91 5.89 -13.11
N SER A 25 1.10 7.13 -13.55
CA SER A 25 0.91 7.53 -14.96
C SER A 25 2.04 7.09 -15.89
N HIS A 26 3.23 6.83 -15.32
CA HIS A 26 4.44 6.54 -16.10
C HIS A 26 4.74 5.05 -16.25
N LEU A 27 4.13 4.21 -15.40
CA LEU A 27 4.45 2.78 -15.28
C LEU A 27 3.19 1.90 -15.37
N PRO A 28 2.43 1.94 -16.49
CA PRO A 28 1.19 1.19 -16.63
C PRO A 28 1.38 -0.34 -16.62
N ASP A 29 2.57 -0.82 -16.99
CA ASP A 29 2.90 -2.25 -17.06
C ASP A 29 3.54 -2.82 -15.79
N LEU A 30 3.63 -2.01 -14.73
CA LEU A 30 4.29 -2.41 -13.49
C LEU A 30 3.49 -3.53 -12.80
N THR A 31 4.17 -4.64 -12.50
CA THR A 31 3.62 -5.78 -11.77
C THR A 31 4.12 -5.84 -10.33
N TYR A 32 5.24 -5.22 -10.03
CA TYR A 32 5.84 -5.19 -8.70
C TYR A 32 6.38 -3.80 -8.37
N LEU A 33 5.96 -3.24 -7.24
CA LEU A 33 6.46 -1.98 -6.70
C LEU A 33 6.90 -2.18 -5.25
N SER A 34 8.13 -1.79 -4.96
CA SER A 34 8.66 -1.72 -3.59
C SER A 34 9.23 -0.34 -3.30
N LEU A 35 8.74 0.30 -2.23
CA LEU A 35 9.22 1.57 -1.71
C LEU A 35 9.74 1.32 -0.29
N ASN A 36 11.06 1.44 -0.10
CA ASN A 36 11.71 1.14 1.18
C ASN A 36 12.56 2.32 1.64
N ARG A 37 12.28 2.88 2.83
CA ARG A 37 12.97 4.08 3.33
C ARG A 37 12.90 5.26 2.35
N VAL A 38 11.76 5.39 1.68
CA VAL A 38 11.47 6.55 0.83
C VAL A 38 10.84 7.64 1.71
N SER A 39 11.45 8.83 1.73
CA SER A 39 10.83 10.03 2.33
C SER A 39 9.84 10.61 1.33
N SER A 40 8.60 10.83 1.76
CA SER A 40 7.47 11.24 0.92
C SER A 40 6.45 12.07 1.69
N ALA A 41 5.37 12.44 0.99
CA ALA A 41 4.10 12.85 1.59
C ALA A 41 3.67 11.92 2.74
N GLY A 42 2.95 12.51 3.72
CA GLY A 42 2.40 11.75 4.83
C GLY A 42 1.13 10.98 4.49
N ILE A 43 0.46 11.34 3.40
CA ILE A 43 -0.72 10.66 2.89
C ILE A 43 -0.34 10.10 1.52
N LEU A 44 -0.54 8.80 1.34
CA LEU A 44 -0.35 8.13 0.05
C LEU A 44 -1.72 7.77 -0.53
N VAL A 45 -1.91 7.99 -1.82
CA VAL A 45 -3.18 7.76 -2.51
C VAL A 45 -2.97 6.85 -3.70
N LEU A 46 -3.70 5.73 -3.70
CA LEU A 46 -3.92 4.89 -4.87
C LEU A 46 -5.23 5.33 -5.54
N SER A 47 -5.09 6.10 -6.62
CA SER A 47 -6.22 6.61 -7.40
C SER A 47 -6.89 5.53 -8.25
N ALA A 48 -8.15 5.76 -8.65
CA ALA A 48 -8.85 4.84 -9.55
C ALA A 48 -8.05 4.60 -10.84
N GLY A 49 -7.93 3.34 -11.26
CA GLY A 49 -7.19 2.97 -12.47
C GLY A 49 -5.65 3.03 -12.35
N CYS A 50 -5.08 3.42 -11.21
CA CYS A 50 -3.63 3.42 -11.04
C CYS A 50 -3.06 1.99 -11.04
N PHE A 51 -1.87 1.85 -11.62
CA PHE A 51 -1.11 0.60 -11.76
C PHE A 51 -1.99 -0.61 -12.15
N PRO A 52 -2.58 -0.62 -13.35
CA PRO A 52 -3.60 -1.62 -13.73
C PRO A 52 -3.10 -3.07 -13.74
N LYS A 53 -1.78 -3.29 -13.80
CA LYS A 53 -1.16 -4.63 -13.80
C LYS A 53 -0.43 -4.98 -12.50
N LEU A 54 -0.51 -4.13 -11.47
CA LEU A 54 0.26 -4.33 -10.24
C LEU A 54 -0.23 -5.56 -9.50
N LYS A 55 0.68 -6.49 -9.24
CA LYS A 55 0.44 -7.72 -8.49
C LYS A 55 0.96 -7.64 -7.07
N THR A 56 2.02 -6.88 -6.82
CA THR A 56 2.60 -6.74 -5.50
C THR A 56 2.99 -5.31 -5.19
N LEU A 57 2.53 -4.83 -4.03
CA LEU A 57 2.92 -3.55 -3.46
C LEU A 57 3.61 -3.78 -2.12
N VAL A 58 4.81 -3.21 -1.97
CA VAL A 58 5.58 -3.24 -0.73
C VAL A 58 5.88 -1.80 -0.29
N LEU A 59 5.41 -1.43 0.90
CA LEU A 59 5.70 -0.17 1.56
C LEU A 59 6.47 -0.48 2.86
N LYS A 60 7.73 -0.05 2.95
CA LYS A 60 8.60 -0.42 4.05
C LYS A 60 9.34 0.77 4.64
N ARG A 61 9.33 0.89 5.97
CA ARG A 61 10.15 1.87 6.71
C ARG A 61 10.00 3.30 6.16
N MET A 62 8.77 3.75 5.89
CA MET A 62 8.47 5.09 5.38
C MET A 62 7.97 5.98 6.54
N PRO A 63 8.87 6.68 7.26
CA PRO A 63 8.56 7.26 8.58
C PRO A 63 7.59 8.45 8.55
N ASN A 64 7.33 9.03 7.38
CA ASN A 64 6.41 10.17 7.21
C ASN A 64 4.97 9.71 7.00
N VAL A 65 4.77 8.50 6.48
CA VAL A 65 3.47 8.00 6.05
C VAL A 65 2.60 7.70 7.26
N LYS A 66 1.51 8.46 7.39
CA LYS A 66 0.49 8.35 8.43
C LYS A 66 -0.84 7.81 7.92
N GLN A 67 -1.06 7.84 6.60
CA GLN A 67 -2.31 7.41 5.99
C GLN A 67 -2.08 6.83 4.60
N LEU A 68 -2.86 5.81 4.27
CA LEU A 68 -2.96 5.24 2.93
C LEU A 68 -4.43 5.21 2.52
N GLU A 69 -4.74 5.83 1.38
CA GLU A 69 -6.06 5.84 0.78
C GLU A 69 -6.08 5.00 -0.49
N ILE A 70 -7.02 4.08 -0.58
CA ILE A 70 -7.24 3.22 -1.74
C ILE A 70 -8.61 3.60 -2.30
N LYS A 71 -8.61 4.34 -3.41
CA LYS A 71 -9.86 4.74 -4.07
C LYS A 71 -10.47 3.54 -4.77
N LYS A 72 -11.80 3.52 -4.87
CA LYS A 72 -12.54 2.47 -5.58
C LYS A 72 -11.99 2.30 -7.01
N GLY A 73 -11.66 1.06 -7.37
CA GLY A 73 -11.09 0.74 -8.69
C GLY A 73 -9.59 1.00 -8.83
N ALA A 74 -8.87 1.30 -7.74
CA ALA A 74 -7.41 1.31 -7.74
C ALA A 74 -6.85 -0.11 -7.82
N ILE A 75 -5.65 -0.26 -8.42
CA ILE A 75 -4.86 -1.51 -8.41
C ILE A 75 -5.67 -2.80 -8.64
N PRO A 76 -6.48 -2.89 -9.72
CA PRO A 76 -7.48 -3.96 -9.90
C PRO A 76 -6.89 -5.37 -9.96
N ALA A 77 -5.61 -5.52 -10.27
CA ALA A 77 -4.93 -6.80 -10.43
C ALA A 77 -4.17 -7.27 -9.17
N ILE A 78 -4.26 -6.57 -8.04
CA ILE A 78 -3.40 -6.80 -6.87
C ILE A 78 -3.57 -8.20 -6.27
N ASP A 79 -2.45 -8.90 -6.02
CA ASP A 79 -2.43 -10.19 -5.35
C ASP A 79 -1.91 -10.07 -3.91
N GLY A 80 -0.96 -9.15 -3.65
CA GLY A 80 -0.35 -9.01 -2.32
C GLY A 80 0.08 -7.59 -1.95
N ILE A 81 -0.21 -7.21 -0.71
CA ILE A 81 0.18 -5.94 -0.11
C ILE A 81 0.99 -6.22 1.18
N TYR A 82 2.14 -5.56 1.28
CA TYR A 82 3.02 -5.63 2.44
C TYR A 82 3.30 -4.22 2.94
N ILE A 83 2.85 -3.91 4.16
CA ILE A 83 3.05 -2.64 4.83
C ILE A 83 3.82 -2.93 6.12
N VAL A 84 5.09 -2.52 6.16
CA VAL A 84 6.02 -2.97 7.22
C VAL A 84 6.80 -1.80 7.80
N SER A 85 6.81 -1.67 9.11
CA SER A 85 7.56 -0.63 9.83
C SER A 85 7.16 0.81 9.45
N LEU A 86 5.86 1.06 9.22
CA LEU A 86 5.32 2.42 9.04
C LEU A 86 4.82 2.94 10.40
N SER A 87 5.73 3.48 11.20
CA SER A 87 5.49 3.81 12.61
C SER A 87 4.44 4.89 12.87
N LYS A 88 4.09 5.71 11.87
CA LYS A 88 3.04 6.75 11.98
C LYS A 88 1.67 6.32 11.42
N LEU A 89 1.59 5.17 10.75
CA LEU A 89 0.34 4.65 10.20
C LEU A 89 -0.47 4.03 11.35
N ASN A 90 -1.42 4.79 11.89
CA ASN A 90 -2.22 4.43 13.06
C ASN A 90 -3.62 3.92 12.72
N MET A 91 -4.13 4.20 11.53
CA MET A 91 -5.45 3.79 11.07
C MET A 91 -5.34 2.75 9.97
N VAL A 92 -6.37 1.91 9.87
CA VAL A 92 -6.55 0.97 8.76
C VAL A 92 -6.59 1.74 7.44
N PRO A 93 -5.85 1.32 6.40
CA PRO A 93 -5.87 1.96 5.09
C PRO A 93 -7.30 2.06 4.55
N HIS A 94 -7.71 3.28 4.21
CA HIS A 94 -9.08 3.51 3.75
C HIS A 94 -9.30 2.80 2.41
N GLY A 95 -10.40 2.06 2.30
CA GLY A 95 -10.75 1.33 1.07
C GLY A 95 -10.00 -0.01 0.86
N ILE A 96 -9.18 -0.48 1.82
CA ILE A 96 -8.49 -1.78 1.72
C ILE A 96 -9.46 -2.96 1.52
N GLU A 97 -10.67 -2.85 2.07
CA GLU A 97 -11.76 -3.83 1.94
C GLU A 97 -12.28 -3.95 0.51
N SER A 98 -12.05 -2.95 -0.34
CA SER A 98 -12.52 -2.96 -1.74
C SER A 98 -11.64 -3.81 -2.69
N LEU A 99 -10.55 -4.39 -2.17
CA LEU A 99 -9.60 -5.18 -2.94
C LEU A 99 -10.03 -6.66 -3.01
N GLU A 100 -11.03 -6.94 -3.83
CA GLU A 100 -11.64 -8.27 -3.95
C GLU A 100 -10.67 -9.38 -4.39
N THR A 101 -9.60 -9.04 -5.11
CA THR A 101 -8.61 -9.99 -5.64
C THR A 101 -7.44 -10.25 -4.69
N LEU A 102 -7.39 -9.59 -3.53
CA LEU A 102 -6.26 -9.62 -2.61
C LEU A 102 -6.12 -10.99 -1.95
N LYS A 103 -4.96 -11.62 -2.12
CA LYS A 103 -4.65 -12.93 -1.54
C LYS A 103 -3.77 -12.84 -0.29
N LYS A 104 -3.02 -11.74 -0.17
CA LYS A 104 -2.03 -11.57 0.89
C LYS A 104 -2.02 -10.15 1.41
N LEU A 105 -2.18 -10.01 2.72
CA LEU A 105 -2.11 -8.73 3.42
C LEU A 105 -1.27 -8.86 4.68
N TRP A 106 -0.07 -8.26 4.66
CA TRP A 106 0.80 -8.20 5.82
C TRP A 106 0.95 -6.75 6.28
N MET A 107 0.60 -6.49 7.53
CA MET A 107 0.63 -5.18 8.16
C MET A 107 1.39 -5.29 9.48
N LEU A 108 2.71 -5.09 9.43
CA LEU A 108 3.62 -5.47 10.52
C LEU A 108 4.40 -4.25 11.04
N ASP A 109 4.68 -4.24 12.34
CA ASP A 109 5.46 -3.19 13.01
C ASP A 109 4.94 -1.76 12.73
N LEU A 110 3.61 -1.59 12.75
CA LEU A 110 2.95 -0.31 12.51
C LEU A 110 2.89 0.54 13.79
N HIS A 111 2.15 1.64 13.76
CA HIS A 111 1.91 2.43 14.98
C HIS A 111 1.32 1.56 16.09
N LYS A 112 1.69 1.82 17.35
CA LYS A 112 1.27 1.02 18.52
C LYS A 112 -0.26 0.86 18.65
N ASP A 113 -1.01 1.87 18.21
CA ASP A 113 -2.48 1.87 18.28
C ASP A 113 -3.15 1.20 17.06
N PHE A 114 -2.37 0.81 16.04
CA PHE A 114 -2.91 0.25 14.79
C PHE A 114 -3.75 -1.01 15.04
N LYS A 115 -3.26 -1.92 15.91
CA LYS A 115 -3.99 -3.16 16.21
C LYS A 115 -5.31 -2.91 16.93
N ALA A 116 -5.38 -1.88 17.78
CA ALA A 116 -6.63 -1.46 18.41
C ALA A 116 -7.61 -0.93 17.36
N GLN A 117 -7.14 -0.10 16.40
CA GLN A 117 -7.96 0.37 15.28
C GLN A 117 -8.42 -0.78 14.38
N TRP A 118 -7.56 -1.76 14.08
CA TRP A 118 -7.91 -2.96 13.32
C TRP A 118 -9.07 -3.73 13.98
N ASN A 119 -8.99 -3.96 15.29
CA ASN A 119 -10.03 -4.66 16.04
C ASN A 119 -11.33 -3.86 16.14
N LEU A 120 -11.25 -2.54 16.41
CA LEU A 120 -12.40 -1.65 16.50
C LEU A 120 -13.23 -1.65 15.20
N ASN A 121 -12.54 -1.71 14.06
CA ASN A 121 -13.17 -1.76 12.73
C ASN A 121 -13.62 -3.17 12.31
N GLN A 122 -13.47 -4.18 13.19
CA GLN A 122 -13.80 -5.58 12.93
C GLN A 122 -13.11 -6.15 11.68
N MET A 123 -11.90 -5.67 11.39
CA MET A 123 -11.21 -5.95 10.13
C MET A 123 -10.89 -7.42 9.93
N HIS A 124 -10.72 -8.19 11.00
CA HIS A 124 -10.52 -9.65 10.88
C HIS A 124 -11.71 -10.33 10.18
N ASN A 125 -12.94 -9.92 10.49
CA ASN A 125 -14.15 -10.47 9.86
C ASN A 125 -14.30 -9.99 8.42
N LYS A 126 -13.97 -8.72 8.17
CA LYS A 126 -14.09 -8.10 6.85
C LYS A 126 -13.05 -8.60 5.85
N MET A 127 -11.88 -9.02 6.33
CA MET A 127 -10.78 -9.52 5.51
C MET A 127 -10.61 -11.04 5.61
N LYS A 128 -11.64 -11.76 6.09
CA LYS A 128 -11.60 -13.22 6.31
C LYS A 128 -11.32 -14.03 5.05
N ASP A 129 -11.68 -13.49 3.89
CA ASP A 129 -11.53 -14.15 2.59
C ASP A 129 -10.11 -13.98 2.02
N VAL A 130 -9.25 -13.18 2.66
CA VAL A 130 -7.83 -13.05 2.32
C VAL A 130 -7.07 -14.24 2.92
N PRO A 131 -6.55 -15.18 2.10
CA PRO A 131 -5.94 -16.41 2.62
C PRO A 131 -4.70 -16.20 3.49
N GLU A 132 -3.90 -15.19 3.18
CA GLU A 132 -2.67 -14.90 3.92
C GLU A 132 -2.72 -13.53 4.60
N LEU A 133 -3.40 -13.46 5.74
CA LEU A 133 -3.57 -12.26 6.56
C LEU A 133 -2.63 -12.26 7.78
N ARG A 134 -1.82 -11.21 7.95
CA ARG A 134 -0.98 -10.98 9.14
C ARG A 134 -1.05 -9.53 9.57
N VAL A 135 -1.44 -9.28 10.82
CA VAL A 135 -1.63 -7.94 11.41
C VAL A 135 -1.17 -7.90 12.86
#